data_AF-A0AAT9HCS7-F1
#
_entry.id   AF-A0AAT9HCS7-F1
#
_cell.length_a   1.000
_cell.length_b   1.000
_cell.length_c   1.000
_cell.angle_alpha   90.00
_cell.angle_beta   90.00
_cell.angle_gamma   90.00
#
_symmetry.space_group_name_H-M   'P 1'
#
loop_
_entity.id
_entity.type
_entity.pdbx_description
1 polymer ?
#
loop_
_entity_poly.entity_id
_entity_poly.type
_entity_poly.pdbx_seq_one_letter_code
_entity_poly.pdbx_strand_id
1 'polypeptide(L)'
;MSLYGTPMWRRMSEEQRLLLSRHEAAALASLGIWFELILMQLLVRHIYDKSATSAHVRYALTEIEDECRHSKMFARLIERGGTPWYPVGRVHQNLGRLFKTVSTTPGSFTATLLGEEVLDWMQRLTFPDERVQPLIRGVTRIHVIEEARHVRYAREELRRQMVTAPKWSREFTRVTSGEFARVFSVAFVNPEVYTNVGLDRRAAVAQVRASGHRRDVMRQGRAS
;
A
#
# COMPACT_ATOMS: atom_id res chain seq x y z
N MET A 1 -9.98 -6.27 -9.56
CA MET A 1 -9.65 -5.84 -10.93
C MET A 1 -10.20 -4.45 -11.21
N SER A 2 -9.35 -3.53 -11.68
CA SER A 2 -9.70 -2.11 -11.78
C SER A 2 -10.79 -1.80 -12.82
N LEU A 3 -10.83 -2.58 -13.91
CA LEU A 3 -11.78 -2.43 -15.01
C LEU A 3 -13.02 -3.33 -14.88
N TYR A 4 -13.12 -4.18 -13.86
CA TYR A 4 -14.23 -5.12 -13.73
C TYR A 4 -15.59 -4.42 -13.82
N GLY A 5 -16.52 -5.02 -14.58
CA GLY A 5 -17.87 -4.48 -14.79
C GLY A 5 -17.97 -3.31 -15.79
N THR A 6 -16.86 -2.81 -16.33
CA THR A 6 -16.87 -1.73 -17.33
C THR A 6 -17.15 -2.24 -18.76
N PRO A 7 -17.57 -1.37 -19.69
CA PRO A 7 -17.68 -1.74 -21.11
C PRO A 7 -16.38 -2.28 -21.71
N MET A 8 -15.21 -1.72 -21.33
CA MET A 8 -13.90 -2.21 -21.77
C MET A 8 -13.67 -3.64 -21.29
N TRP A 9 -13.92 -3.94 -20.02
CA TRP A 9 -13.78 -5.29 -19.48
C TRP A 9 -14.65 -6.33 -20.17
N ARG A 10 -15.91 -5.98 -20.48
CA ARG A 10 -16.82 -6.88 -21.21
C ARG A 10 -16.32 -7.25 -22.60
N ARG A 11 -15.54 -6.38 -23.24
CA ARG A 11 -14.94 -6.62 -24.57
C ARG A 11 -13.59 -7.33 -24.53
N MET A 12 -12.94 -7.41 -23.37
CA MET A 12 -11.66 -8.11 -23.25
C MET A 12 -11.85 -9.62 -23.35
N SER A 13 -10.94 -10.28 -24.06
CA SER A 13 -10.81 -11.74 -24.03
C SER A 13 -10.39 -12.22 -22.65
N GLU A 14 -10.52 -13.52 -22.38
CA GLU A 14 -10.03 -14.12 -21.13
C GLU A 14 -8.52 -13.92 -20.97
N GLU A 15 -7.75 -14.12 -22.04
CA GLU A 15 -6.31 -13.89 -22.07
C GLU A 15 -5.94 -12.44 -21.71
N GLN A 16 -6.65 -11.45 -22.27
CA GLN A 16 -6.44 -10.04 -21.93
C GLN A 16 -6.78 -9.74 -20.47
N ARG A 17 -7.80 -10.40 -19.90
CA ARG A 17 -8.16 -10.24 -18.48
C ARG A 17 -7.09 -10.85 -17.58
N LEU A 18 -6.54 -12.01 -17.94
CA LEU A 18 -5.42 -12.63 -17.22
C LEU A 18 -4.16 -11.76 -17.28
N LEU A 19 -3.83 -11.23 -18.46
CA LEU A 19 -2.70 -10.33 -18.65
C LEU A 19 -2.87 -9.04 -17.82
N LEU A 20 -4.05 -8.42 -17.87
CA LEU A 20 -4.37 -7.26 -17.02
C LEU A 20 -4.23 -7.60 -15.54
N SER A 21 -4.74 -8.74 -15.10
CA SER A 21 -4.67 -9.15 -13.69
C SER A 21 -3.24 -9.30 -13.21
N ARG A 22 -2.38 -9.90 -14.03
CA ARG A 22 -0.95 -10.06 -13.78
C ARG A 22 -0.24 -8.70 -13.65
N HIS A 23 -0.52 -7.76 -14.54
CA HIS A 23 0.05 -6.41 -14.50
C HIS A 23 -0.49 -5.58 -13.32
N GLU A 24 -1.77 -5.69 -13.00
CA GLU A 24 -2.36 -5.04 -11.81
C GLU A 24 -1.72 -5.59 -10.53
N ALA A 25 -1.51 -6.90 -10.42
CA ALA A 25 -0.83 -7.50 -9.26
C ALA A 25 0.61 -6.97 -9.09
N ALA A 26 1.36 -6.83 -10.18
CA ALA A 26 2.69 -6.25 -10.15
C ALA A 26 2.69 -4.75 -9.76
N ALA A 27 1.67 -4.00 -10.19
CA ALA A 27 1.50 -2.61 -9.77
C ALA A 27 1.18 -2.46 -8.29
N LEU A 28 0.34 -3.36 -7.75
CA LEU A 28 0.05 -3.43 -6.33
C LEU A 28 1.30 -3.78 -5.50
N ALA A 29 2.06 -4.79 -5.92
CA ALA A 29 3.33 -5.16 -5.29
C ALA A 29 4.35 -4.01 -5.31
N SER A 30 4.43 -3.28 -6.42
CA SER A 30 5.31 -2.11 -6.55
C SER A 30 4.91 -0.97 -5.60
N LEU A 31 3.59 -0.76 -5.40
CA LEU A 31 3.07 0.21 -4.44
C LEU A 31 3.38 -0.21 -2.99
N GLY A 32 3.28 -1.50 -2.67
CA GLY A 32 3.67 -2.06 -1.37
C GLY A 32 5.13 -1.77 -1.03
N ILE A 33 6.06 -2.13 -1.93
CA ILE A 33 7.50 -1.84 -1.77
C ILE A 33 7.73 -0.34 -1.52
N TRP A 34 7.09 0.53 -2.29
CA TRP A 34 7.24 1.99 -2.13
C TRP A 34 6.81 2.47 -0.73
N PHE A 35 5.77 1.87 -0.18
CA PHE A 35 5.23 2.21 1.12
C PHE A 35 6.08 1.66 2.28
N GLU A 36 6.48 0.39 2.23
CA GLU A 36 7.37 -0.20 3.23
C GLU A 36 8.70 0.56 3.34
N LEU A 37 9.23 1.05 2.21
CA LEU A 37 10.40 1.94 2.19
C LEU A 37 10.17 3.28 2.90
N ILE A 38 8.94 3.80 2.90
CA ILE A 38 8.56 4.97 3.70
C ILE A 38 8.50 4.57 5.17
N LEU A 39 7.84 3.46 5.51
CA LEU A 39 7.69 2.98 6.88
C LEU A 39 9.03 2.75 7.57
N MET A 40 9.94 2.03 6.92
CA MET A 40 11.28 1.78 7.46
C MET A 40 12.02 3.08 7.78
N GLN A 41 11.94 4.12 6.91
CA GLN A 41 12.58 5.41 7.20
C GLN A 41 11.96 6.12 8.40
N LEU A 42 10.65 6.00 8.57
CA LEU A 42 9.94 6.56 9.70
C LEU A 42 10.27 5.84 11.01
N LEU A 43 10.37 4.50 10.98
CA LEU A 43 10.79 3.69 12.13
C LEU A 43 12.24 3.99 12.53
N VAL A 44 13.17 4.06 11.56
CA VAL A 44 14.56 4.43 11.81
C VAL A 44 14.65 5.81 12.47
N ARG A 45 13.89 6.79 11.98
CA ARG A 45 13.85 8.13 12.57
C ARG A 45 13.20 8.15 13.96
N HIS A 46 12.19 7.30 14.20
CA HIS A 46 11.54 7.18 15.50
C HIS A 46 12.49 6.69 16.59
N ILE A 47 13.39 5.75 16.25
CA ILE A 47 14.29 5.12 17.22
C ILE A 47 15.65 5.81 17.35
N TYR A 48 15.95 6.78 16.49
CA TYR A 48 17.26 7.41 16.38
C TYR A 48 17.82 7.94 17.71
N ASP A 49 16.99 8.68 18.47
CA ASP A 49 17.38 9.27 19.75
C ASP A 49 17.00 8.40 20.96
N LYS A 50 16.55 7.17 20.75
CA LYS A 50 16.12 6.27 21.83
C LYS A 50 17.29 5.43 22.33
N SER A 51 17.24 5.06 23.61
CA SER A 51 18.22 4.11 24.18
C SER A 51 18.23 2.80 23.40
N ALA A 52 19.40 2.42 22.88
CA ALA A 52 19.61 1.21 22.10
C ALA A 52 19.26 -0.07 22.87
N THR A 53 19.29 -0.03 24.20
CA THR A 53 18.92 -1.16 25.07
C THR A 53 17.42 -1.22 25.38
N SER A 54 16.62 -0.29 24.87
CA SER A 54 15.18 -0.27 25.11
C SER A 54 14.44 -1.37 24.30
N ALA A 55 13.34 -1.86 24.86
CA ALA A 55 12.46 -2.79 24.15
C ALA A 55 11.85 -2.15 22.89
N HIS A 56 11.63 -0.83 22.90
CA HIS A 56 11.11 -0.08 21.75
C HIS A 56 12.04 -0.13 20.55
N VAL A 57 13.36 0.05 20.76
CA VAL A 57 14.35 -0.04 19.68
C VAL A 57 14.41 -1.45 19.10
N ARG A 58 14.49 -2.48 19.95
CA ARG A 58 14.52 -3.87 19.48
C ARG A 58 13.28 -4.23 18.66
N TYR A 59 12.10 -3.83 19.13
CA TYR A 59 10.86 -4.11 18.43
C TYR A 59 10.82 -3.41 17.06
N ALA A 60 11.12 -2.11 17.00
CA ALA A 60 11.13 -1.38 15.73
C ALA A 60 12.14 -1.95 14.72
N LEU A 61 13.28 -2.48 15.19
CA LEU A 61 14.24 -3.18 14.34
C LEU A 61 13.65 -4.50 13.79
N THR A 62 12.92 -5.26 14.61
CA THR A 62 12.18 -6.46 14.13
C THR A 62 11.17 -6.10 13.05
N GLU A 63 10.42 -5.01 13.22
CA GLU A 63 9.48 -4.55 12.19
C GLU A 63 10.23 -4.19 10.90
N ILE A 64 11.33 -3.43 10.97
CA ILE A 64 12.16 -3.12 9.80
C ILE A 64 12.67 -4.38 9.09
N GLU A 65 13.04 -5.42 9.84
CA GLU A 65 13.43 -6.70 9.24
C GLU A 65 12.29 -7.38 8.49
N ASP A 66 11.07 -7.35 9.04
CA ASP A 66 9.88 -7.90 8.40
C ASP A 66 9.55 -7.15 7.11
N GLU A 67 9.58 -5.81 7.13
CA GLU A 67 9.38 -4.98 5.94
C GLU A 67 10.44 -5.26 4.87
N CYS A 68 11.68 -5.53 5.27
CA CYS A 68 12.70 -5.98 4.32
C CYS A 68 12.32 -7.33 3.68
N ARG A 69 11.73 -8.26 4.44
CA ARG A 69 11.28 -9.56 3.93
C ARG A 69 10.09 -9.39 2.98
N HIS A 70 9.10 -8.57 3.34
CA HIS A 70 7.94 -8.24 2.51
C HIS A 70 8.36 -7.62 1.17
N SER A 71 9.20 -6.58 1.19
CA SER A 71 9.70 -5.91 -0.02
C SER A 71 10.42 -6.87 -0.96
N LYS A 72 11.28 -7.75 -0.44
CA LYS A 72 11.97 -8.78 -1.25
C LYS A 72 10.98 -9.78 -1.85
N MET A 73 9.97 -10.16 -1.08
CA MET A 73 8.92 -11.07 -1.52
C MET A 73 8.09 -10.46 -2.65
N PHE A 74 7.70 -9.18 -2.54
CA PHE A 74 7.03 -8.43 -3.61
C PHE A 74 7.90 -8.25 -4.84
N ALA A 75 9.19 -7.96 -4.68
CA ALA A 75 10.12 -7.86 -5.80
C ALA A 75 10.19 -9.19 -6.59
N ARG A 76 10.28 -10.32 -5.87
CA ARG A 76 10.28 -11.66 -6.48
C ARG A 76 8.95 -11.99 -7.15
N LEU A 77 7.83 -11.52 -6.61
CA LEU A 77 6.51 -11.65 -7.24
C LEU A 77 6.47 -10.91 -8.59
N ILE A 78 6.97 -9.68 -8.65
CA ILE A 78 7.05 -8.89 -9.89
C ILE A 78 7.94 -9.60 -10.92
N GLU A 79 9.12 -10.05 -10.49
CA GLU A 79 10.09 -10.74 -11.35
C GLU A 79 9.53 -12.04 -11.93
N ARG A 80 8.99 -12.94 -11.08
CA ARG A 80 8.37 -14.19 -11.53
C ARG A 80 7.09 -13.96 -12.31
N GLY A 81 6.41 -12.87 -11.99
CA GLY A 81 5.31 -12.33 -12.75
C GLY A 81 5.74 -11.78 -14.10
N GLY A 82 7.01 -11.78 -14.52
CA GLY A 82 7.48 -11.37 -15.87
C GLY A 82 6.81 -10.11 -16.41
N THR A 83 6.54 -9.15 -15.53
CA THR A 83 5.98 -7.84 -15.81
C THR A 83 7.04 -6.79 -15.47
N PRO A 84 6.98 -5.59 -16.06
CA PRO A 84 7.77 -4.49 -15.52
C PRO A 84 7.33 -4.17 -14.08
N TRP A 85 8.23 -3.55 -13.32
CA TRP A 85 7.88 -2.88 -12.08
C TRP A 85 7.17 -1.56 -12.40
N TYR A 86 6.26 -1.13 -11.53
CA TYR A 86 5.38 0.02 -11.78
C TYR A 86 5.60 1.10 -10.71
N PRO A 87 6.48 2.09 -10.94
CA PRO A 87 6.68 3.18 -9.99
C PRO A 87 5.40 3.97 -9.74
N VAL A 88 5.27 4.51 -8.53
CA VAL A 88 4.30 5.57 -8.29
C VAL A 88 4.64 6.79 -9.14
N GLY A 89 3.62 7.54 -9.55
CA GLY A 89 3.83 8.76 -10.35
C GLY A 89 4.73 9.78 -9.64
N ARG A 90 5.47 10.59 -10.41
CA ARG A 90 6.49 11.53 -9.92
C ARG A 90 6.01 12.46 -8.80
N VAL A 91 4.75 12.91 -8.86
CA VAL A 91 4.12 13.71 -7.80
C VAL A 91 4.04 12.92 -6.50
N HIS A 92 3.50 11.70 -6.54
CA HIS A 92 3.41 10.83 -5.37
C HIS A 92 4.80 10.45 -4.85
N GLN A 93 5.77 10.17 -5.72
CA GLN A 93 7.16 9.93 -5.32
C GLN A 93 7.72 11.10 -4.50
N ASN A 94 7.48 12.33 -4.92
CA ASN A 94 7.94 13.52 -4.21
C ASN A 94 7.13 13.80 -2.93
N LEU A 95 5.82 13.53 -2.93
CA LEU A 95 5.01 13.60 -1.71
C LEU A 95 5.49 12.58 -0.67
N GLY A 96 5.84 11.36 -1.07
CA GLY A 96 6.44 10.36 -0.19
C GLY A 96 7.79 10.82 0.38
N ARG A 97 8.63 11.46 -0.45
CA ARG A 97 9.89 12.09 0.02
C ARG A 97 9.64 13.18 1.06
N LEU A 98 8.73 14.12 0.77
CA LEU A 98 8.39 15.16 1.72
C LEU A 98 7.85 14.56 3.01
N PHE A 99 6.87 13.65 2.89
CA PHE A 99 6.20 13.02 4.01
C PHE A 99 7.18 12.34 4.95
N LYS A 100 8.06 11.46 4.46
CA LYS A 100 9.01 10.75 5.32
C LYS A 100 10.06 11.67 5.98
N THR A 101 10.31 12.84 5.39
CA THR A 101 11.20 13.86 5.96
C THR A 101 10.53 14.69 7.04
N VAL A 102 9.28 15.14 6.83
CA VAL A 102 8.63 16.13 7.72
C VAL A 102 7.61 15.54 8.69
N SER A 103 7.26 14.25 8.54
CA SER A 103 6.25 13.62 9.37
C SER A 103 6.62 13.71 10.85
N THR A 104 5.66 13.99 11.72
CA THR A 104 5.90 13.91 13.18
C THR A 104 5.93 12.44 13.59
N THR A 105 6.44 12.12 14.79
CA THR A 105 6.40 10.75 15.28
C THR A 105 4.97 10.18 15.33
N PRO A 106 3.94 10.90 15.85
CA PRO A 106 2.54 10.44 15.76
C PRO A 106 2.03 10.35 14.31
N GLY A 107 2.38 11.32 13.46
CA GLY A 107 2.02 11.32 12.04
C GLY A 107 2.57 10.12 11.29
N SER A 108 3.74 9.64 11.71
CA SER A 108 4.41 8.49 11.13
C SER A 108 3.62 7.21 11.41
N PHE A 109 3.27 6.96 12.67
CA PHE A 109 2.47 5.79 13.06
C PHE A 109 1.03 5.86 12.54
N THR A 110 0.46 7.06 12.41
CA THR A 110 -0.88 7.21 11.81
C THR A 110 -0.87 6.86 10.32
N ALA A 111 0.19 7.26 9.59
CA ALA A 111 0.34 6.87 8.19
C ALA A 111 0.66 5.39 8.01
N THR A 112 1.39 4.77 8.95
CA THR A 112 1.55 3.31 9.02
C THR A 112 0.19 2.64 9.08
N LEU A 113 -0.65 2.99 10.06
CA LEU A 113 -1.98 2.41 10.22
C LEU A 113 -2.87 2.61 8.98
N LEU A 114 -2.80 3.78 8.35
CA LEU A 114 -3.58 4.07 7.13
C LEU A 114 -3.10 3.31 5.90
N GLY A 115 -1.80 3.10 5.75
CA GLY A 115 -1.28 2.31 4.65
C GLY A 115 -1.51 0.82 4.85
N GLU A 116 -1.48 0.33 6.09
CA GLU A 116 -1.83 -1.06 6.41
C GLU A 116 -3.30 -1.40 6.15
N GLU A 117 -4.24 -0.51 6.50
CA GLU A 117 -5.67 -0.71 6.18
C GLU A 117 -5.89 -0.77 4.65
N VAL A 118 -5.11 0.01 3.91
CA VAL A 118 -5.05 0.01 2.45
C VAL A 118 -4.44 -1.29 1.90
N LEU A 119 -3.35 -1.79 2.50
CA LEU A 119 -2.74 -3.06 2.14
C LEU A 119 -3.68 -4.24 2.44
N ASP A 120 -4.26 -4.32 3.64
CA ASP A 120 -5.26 -5.33 4.01
C ASP A 120 -6.44 -5.34 3.02
N TRP A 121 -6.89 -4.16 2.59
CA TRP A 121 -7.90 -4.03 1.54
C TRP A 121 -7.43 -4.56 0.17
N MET A 122 -6.19 -4.27 -0.26
CA MET A 122 -5.62 -4.82 -1.51
C MET A 122 -5.61 -6.34 -1.48
N GLN A 123 -5.30 -6.90 -0.31
CA GLN A 123 -5.19 -8.32 -0.10
C GLN A 123 -6.58 -8.97 -0.17
N ARG A 124 -7.60 -8.43 0.53
CA ARG A 124 -8.98 -8.95 0.49
C ARG A 124 -9.58 -9.03 -0.91
N LEU A 125 -9.21 -8.12 -1.81
CA LEU A 125 -9.66 -8.16 -3.21
C LEU A 125 -8.96 -9.19 -4.09
N THR A 126 -7.84 -9.72 -3.61
CA THR A 126 -7.06 -10.76 -4.30
C THR A 126 -7.33 -12.15 -3.71
N PHE A 127 -7.97 -12.23 -2.53
CA PHE A 127 -8.00 -13.43 -1.68
C PHE A 127 -9.06 -14.53 -1.96
N PRO A 128 -10.28 -14.28 -2.46
CA PRO A 128 -11.28 -15.35 -2.52
C PRO A 128 -11.27 -16.17 -3.82
N ASP A 129 -10.36 -15.94 -4.76
CA ASP A 129 -10.39 -16.61 -6.07
C ASP A 129 -9.34 -17.73 -6.16
N GLU A 130 -9.80 -18.98 -6.17
CA GLU A 130 -8.97 -20.19 -6.31
C GLU A 130 -8.18 -20.23 -7.63
N ARG A 131 -8.53 -19.38 -8.60
CA ARG A 131 -7.81 -19.21 -9.88
C ARG A 131 -6.55 -18.36 -9.73
N VAL A 132 -6.33 -17.71 -8.58
CA VAL A 132 -5.13 -16.91 -8.31
C VAL A 132 -3.93 -17.83 -8.08
N GLN A 133 -2.80 -17.51 -8.72
CA GLN A 133 -1.60 -18.34 -8.66
C GLN A 133 -1.17 -18.64 -7.22
N PRO A 134 -0.78 -19.89 -6.89
CA PRO A 134 -0.36 -20.27 -5.54
C PRO A 134 0.76 -19.41 -4.94
N LEU A 135 1.66 -18.88 -5.78
CA LEU A 135 2.72 -17.95 -5.36
C LEU A 135 2.12 -16.67 -4.76
N ILE A 136 1.14 -16.07 -5.43
CA ILE A 136 0.45 -14.86 -4.94
C ILE A 136 -0.22 -15.17 -3.59
N ARG A 137 -0.96 -16.28 -3.50
CA ARG A 137 -1.63 -16.67 -2.26
C ARG A 137 -0.67 -16.90 -1.09
N GLY A 138 0.48 -17.54 -1.34
CA GLY A 138 1.51 -17.78 -0.32
C GLY A 138 2.12 -16.48 0.18
N VAL A 139 2.50 -15.59 -0.75
CA VAL A 139 3.02 -14.25 -0.45
C VAL A 139 2.04 -13.46 0.41
N THR A 140 0.78 -13.39 -0.01
CA THR A 140 -0.22 -12.62 0.72
C THR A 140 -0.53 -13.21 2.09
N ARG A 141 -0.56 -14.54 2.23
CA ARG A 141 -0.83 -15.19 3.52
C ARG A 141 0.26 -14.94 4.55
N ILE A 142 1.53 -14.98 4.15
CA ILE A 142 2.66 -14.69 5.03
C ILE A 142 2.55 -13.24 5.54
N HIS A 143 2.39 -12.30 4.60
CA HIS A 143 2.25 -10.89 4.92
C HIS A 143 1.10 -10.60 5.89
N VAL A 144 -0.10 -11.17 5.69
CA VAL A 144 -1.27 -10.95 6.58
C VAL A 144 -0.98 -11.33 8.03
N ILE A 145 -0.29 -12.46 8.25
CA ILE A 145 -0.01 -12.94 9.60
C ILE A 145 0.99 -12.02 10.30
N GLU A 146 1.98 -11.53 9.55
CA GLU A 146 3.03 -10.65 10.07
C GLU A 146 2.49 -9.23 10.32
N GLU A 147 1.62 -8.71 9.45
CA GLU A 147 1.04 -7.37 9.57
C GLU A 147 0.07 -7.19 10.75
N ALA A 148 -0.62 -8.25 11.16
CA ALA A 148 -1.50 -8.17 12.33
C ALA A 148 -0.75 -7.74 13.60
N ARG A 149 0.54 -8.08 13.68
CA ARG A 149 1.44 -7.66 14.75
C ARG A 149 1.87 -6.19 14.57
N HIS A 150 2.16 -5.78 13.34
CA HIS A 150 2.59 -4.41 13.03
C HIS A 150 1.52 -3.38 13.33
N VAL A 151 0.27 -3.65 12.92
CA VAL A 151 -0.90 -2.79 13.20
C VAL A 151 -1.10 -2.60 14.70
N ARG A 152 -0.96 -3.68 15.48
CA ARG A 152 -1.11 -3.61 16.93
C ARG A 152 -0.05 -2.70 17.55
N TYR A 153 1.21 -2.87 17.16
CA TYR A 153 2.30 -2.04 17.66
C TYR A 153 2.14 -0.57 17.28
N ALA A 154 1.85 -0.29 16.01
CA ALA A 154 1.64 1.07 15.53
C ALA A 154 0.50 1.77 16.27
N ARG A 155 -0.58 1.05 16.59
CA ARG A 155 -1.70 1.56 17.38
C ARG A 155 -1.30 1.87 18.83
N GLU A 156 -0.56 0.98 19.48
CA GLU A 156 -0.10 1.19 20.86
C GLU A 156 0.87 2.37 20.95
N GLU A 157 1.82 2.48 20.01
CA GLU A 157 2.81 3.55 19.99
C GLU A 157 2.16 4.90 19.61
N LEU A 158 1.23 4.92 18.65
CA LEU A 158 0.43 6.11 18.34
C LEU A 158 -0.34 6.58 19.58
N ARG A 159 -1.01 5.68 20.30
CA ARG A 159 -1.75 6.03 21.52
C ARG A 159 -0.83 6.67 22.55
N ARG A 160 0.35 6.10 22.81
CA ARG A 160 1.33 6.65 23.76
C ARG A 160 1.78 8.04 23.36
N GLN A 161 2.09 8.25 22.08
CA GLN A 161 2.58 9.54 21.60
C GLN A 161 1.49 10.61 21.56
N MET A 162 0.24 10.22 21.25
CA MET A 162 -0.90 11.15 21.25
C MET A 162 -1.24 11.69 22.64
N VAL A 163 -0.89 10.98 23.72
CA VAL A 163 -1.06 11.48 25.10
C VAL A 163 -0.24 12.74 25.32
N THR A 164 1.03 12.75 24.90
CA THR A 164 1.98 13.83 25.15
C THR A 164 2.13 14.82 23.98
N ALA A 165 1.58 14.49 22.81
CA ALA A 165 1.70 15.33 21.61
C ALA A 165 1.08 16.73 21.82
N PRO A 166 1.78 17.81 21.45
CA PRO A 166 1.22 19.16 21.49
C PRO A 166 0.11 19.33 20.44
N LYS A 167 -0.81 20.28 20.66
CA LYS A 167 -2.00 20.49 19.79
C LYS A 167 -1.64 20.65 18.30
N TRP A 168 -0.57 21.38 17.99
CA TRP A 168 -0.13 21.56 16.60
C TRP A 168 0.31 20.25 15.94
N SER A 169 0.94 19.33 16.69
CA SER A 169 1.41 18.05 16.17
C SER A 169 0.25 17.10 15.91
N ARG A 170 -0.77 17.13 16.78
CA ARG A 170 -2.03 16.38 16.58
C ARG A 170 -2.78 16.87 15.35
N GLU A 171 -2.87 18.19 15.18
CA GLU A 171 -3.55 18.78 14.04
C GLU A 171 -2.80 18.53 12.73
N PHE A 172 -1.47 18.67 12.74
CA PHE A 172 -0.63 18.32 11.60
C PHE A 172 -0.76 16.83 11.23
N THR A 173 -0.79 15.94 12.22
CA THR A 173 -1.05 14.51 12.02
C THR A 173 -2.40 14.29 11.35
N ARG A 174 -3.48 14.89 11.88
CA ARG A 174 -4.83 14.79 11.31
C ARG A 174 -4.89 15.20 9.83
N VAL A 175 -4.28 16.34 9.48
CA VAL A 175 -4.27 16.86 8.10
C VAL A 175 -3.43 15.95 7.18
N THR A 176 -2.22 15.61 7.60
CA THR A 176 -1.30 14.78 6.79
C THR A 176 -1.82 13.37 6.58
N SER A 177 -2.49 12.77 7.57
CA SER A 177 -3.16 11.48 7.47
C SER A 177 -4.30 11.48 6.44
N GLY A 178 -5.12 12.52 6.40
CA GLY A 178 -6.16 12.66 5.37
C GLY A 178 -5.61 12.75 3.95
N GLU A 179 -4.55 13.55 3.77
CA GLU A 179 -3.86 13.65 2.48
C GLU A 179 -3.16 12.36 2.09
N PHE A 180 -2.57 11.65 3.05
CA PHE A 180 -1.93 10.36 2.83
C PHE A 180 -2.95 9.33 2.31
N ALA A 181 -4.09 9.20 2.97
CA ALA A 181 -5.19 8.33 2.55
C ALA A 181 -5.69 8.67 1.14
N ARG A 182 -5.79 9.96 0.81
CA ARG A 182 -6.18 10.43 -0.53
C ARG A 182 -5.14 10.06 -1.59
N VAL A 183 -3.86 10.31 -1.32
CA VAL A 183 -2.74 9.98 -2.22
C VAL A 183 -2.71 8.49 -2.49
N PHE A 184 -2.80 7.67 -1.45
CA PHE A 184 -2.83 6.21 -1.57
C PHE A 184 -4.01 5.73 -2.40
N SER A 185 -5.20 6.27 -2.13
CA SER A 185 -6.42 5.97 -2.89
C SER A 185 -6.27 6.20 -4.40
N VAL A 186 -5.42 7.14 -4.82
CA VAL A 186 -5.16 7.45 -6.23
C VAL A 186 -4.03 6.58 -6.77
N ALA A 187 -3.00 6.30 -5.97
CA ALA A 187 -1.83 5.51 -6.37
C ALA A 187 -2.15 4.04 -6.69
N PHE A 188 -3.28 3.51 -6.22
CA PHE A 188 -3.74 2.15 -6.55
C PHE A 188 -3.92 1.84 -8.03
N VAL A 189 -4.15 2.86 -8.86
CA VAL A 189 -4.29 2.67 -10.30
C VAL A 189 -3.04 3.23 -10.94
N ASN A 190 -2.14 2.34 -11.37
CA ASN A 190 -1.05 2.74 -12.23
C ASN A 190 -1.52 2.75 -13.69
N PRO A 191 -1.63 3.91 -14.36
CA PRO A 191 -2.12 3.97 -15.73
C PRO A 191 -1.22 3.27 -16.76
N GLU A 192 0.06 3.04 -16.45
CA GLU A 192 1.00 2.35 -17.33
C GLU A 192 0.65 0.86 -17.49
N VAL A 193 -0.06 0.28 -16.52
CA VAL A 193 -0.60 -1.08 -16.62
C VAL A 193 -1.43 -1.22 -17.90
N TYR A 194 -2.31 -0.26 -18.19
CA TYR A 194 -3.17 -0.31 -19.38
C TYR A 194 -2.38 -0.24 -20.68
N THR A 195 -1.38 0.65 -20.74
CA THR A 195 -0.48 0.74 -21.90
C THR A 195 0.25 -0.57 -22.13
N ASN A 196 0.79 -1.18 -21.06
CA ASN A 196 1.58 -2.41 -21.15
C ASN A 196 0.76 -3.66 -21.52
N VAL A 197 -0.57 -3.60 -21.39
CA VAL A 197 -1.47 -4.67 -21.86
C VAL A 197 -2.21 -4.33 -23.15
N GLY A 198 -1.78 -3.27 -23.85
CA GLY A 198 -2.31 -2.88 -25.16
C GLY A 198 -3.66 -2.17 -25.13
N LEU A 199 -4.08 -1.65 -23.97
CA LEU A 199 -5.33 -0.88 -23.82
C LEU A 199 -5.08 0.62 -23.97
N ASP A 200 -6.07 1.34 -24.50
CA ASP A 200 -6.02 2.81 -24.50
C ASP A 200 -6.07 3.33 -23.05
N ARG A 201 -4.94 3.90 -22.62
CA ARG A 201 -4.74 4.39 -21.25
C ARG A 201 -5.80 5.41 -20.83
N ARG A 202 -6.18 6.34 -21.71
CA ARG A 202 -7.10 7.44 -21.36
C ARG A 202 -8.51 6.90 -21.16
N ALA A 203 -8.99 6.07 -22.07
CA ALA A 203 -10.28 5.41 -22.02
C ALA A 203 -10.36 4.44 -20.83
N ALA A 204 -9.30 3.68 -20.56
CA ALA A 204 -9.24 2.76 -19.43
C ALA A 204 -9.37 3.53 -18.10
N VAL A 205 -8.53 4.56 -17.89
CA VAL A 205 -8.58 5.38 -16.66
C VAL A 205 -9.94 6.08 -16.50
N ALA A 206 -10.54 6.58 -17.58
CA ALA A 206 -11.87 7.18 -17.53
C ALA A 206 -12.93 6.18 -17.06
N GLN A 207 -12.91 4.95 -17.59
CA GLN A 207 -13.85 3.91 -17.19
C GLN A 207 -13.61 3.42 -15.75
N VAL A 208 -12.36 3.33 -15.31
CA VAL A 208 -12.02 3.01 -13.91
C VAL A 208 -12.56 4.06 -12.94
N ARG A 209 -12.44 5.35 -13.27
CA ARG A 209 -13.00 6.45 -12.46
C ARG A 209 -14.53 6.43 -12.43
N ALA A 210 -15.15 6.06 -13.55
CA ALA A 210 -16.60 5.97 -13.67
C ALA A 210 -17.20 4.71 -13.02
N SER A 211 -16.40 3.66 -12.79
CA SER A 211 -16.84 2.36 -12.28
C SER A 211 -17.51 2.45 -10.92
N GLY A 212 -18.81 2.11 -10.87
CA GLY A 212 -19.59 2.00 -9.63
C GLY A 212 -19.03 0.91 -8.72
N HIS A 213 -18.77 -0.27 -9.29
CA HIS A 213 -18.14 -1.38 -8.57
C HIS A 213 -16.85 -0.96 -7.87
N ARG A 214 -15.96 -0.23 -8.57
CA ARG A 214 -14.73 0.26 -7.92
C ARG A 214 -15.03 1.23 -6.78
N ARG A 215 -15.98 2.15 -6.94
CA ARG A 215 -16.35 3.08 -5.87
C ARG A 215 -16.88 2.34 -4.64
N ASP A 216 -17.71 1.33 -4.84
CA ASP A 216 -18.31 0.55 -3.76
C ASP A 216 -17.25 -0.26 -3.02
N VAL A 217 -16.35 -0.90 -3.77
CA VAL A 217 -15.22 -1.63 -3.22
C VAL A 217 -14.28 -0.71 -2.44
N MET A 218 -13.98 0.50 -2.95
CA MET A 218 -13.16 1.50 -2.23
C MET A 218 -13.87 2.10 -1.01
N ARG A 219 -15.22 2.12 -0.97
CA ARG A 219 -16.01 2.60 0.17
C ARG A 219 -16.06 1.57 1.30
N GLN A 220 -16.21 0.30 0.96
CA GLN A 220 -16.23 -0.79 1.95
C GLN A 220 -14.91 -0.90 2.70
N GLY A 221 -13.78 -0.61 2.04
CA GLY A 221 -12.46 -0.59 2.67
C GLY A 221 -12.16 0.58 3.60
N ARG A 222 -13.07 1.55 3.78
CA ARG A 222 -12.91 2.68 4.71
C ARG A 222 -13.76 2.53 5.98
N ALA A 223 -14.52 1.45 6.09
CA ALA A 223 -15.59 1.26 7.08
C ALA A 223 -15.28 0.14 8.09
N SER A 224 -14.05 -0.37 8.12
CA SER A 224 -13.58 -1.51 8.92
C SER A 224 -12.31 -1.16 9.67
#